data_AF-A0A1J4NNY7-F1
#
_entry.id   AF-A0A1J4NNY7-F1
#
_cell.length_a   1.000
_cell.length_b   1.000
_cell.length_c   1.000
_cell.angle_alpha   90.00
_cell.angle_beta   90.00
_cell.angle_gamma   90.00
#
_symmetry.space_group_name_H-M   'P 1'
#
loop_
_entity.id
_entity.type
_entity.pdbx_description
1 polymer ?
#
loop_
_entity_poly.entity_id
_entity_poly.type
_entity_poly.pdbx_seq_one_letter_code
_entity_poly.pdbx_strand_id
1 'polypeptide(L)' 'MAARIRAWRVDEDLSWRSVARAATGLWGSGWGSNQIYGRALCVAAAKKLGEDPDREPWN' A
#
# COMPACT_ATOMS: atom_id res chain seq x y z
N MET A 1 8.98 -0.76 5.89
CA MET A 1 8.24 -0.88 4.60
C MET A 1 6.78 -1.32 4.83
N ALA A 2 6.52 -2.57 5.20
CA ALA A 2 5.14 -3.10 5.31
C ALA A 2 4.25 -2.37 6.33
N ALA A 3 4.75 -2.10 7.54
CA ALA A 3 3.99 -1.33 8.54
C ALA A 3 3.62 0.09 8.07
N ARG A 4 4.48 0.75 7.28
CA ARG A 4 4.17 2.08 6.71
C ARG A 4 3.10 2.01 5.62
N ILE A 5 3.14 0.99 4.78
CA ILE A 5 2.11 0.74 3.75
C ILE A 5 0.76 0.43 4.42
N ARG A 6 0.77 -0.36 5.50
CA ARG A 6 -0.43 -0.60 6.31
C ARG A 6 -0.97 0.69 6.90
N ALA A 7 -0.12 1.51 7.52
CA ALA A 7 -0.55 2.79 8.08
C ALA A 7 -1.20 3.69 7.01
N TRP A 8 -0.58 3.78 5.83
CA TRP A 8 -1.17 4.51 4.70
C TRP A 8 -2.52 3.95 4.27
N ARG A 9 -2.64 2.64 4.07
CA ARG A 9 -3.87 2.05 3.54
C ARG A 9 -5.00 2.01 4.57
N VAL A 10 -4.67 1.69 5.83
CA VAL A 10 -5.63 1.36 6.89
C VAL A 10 -5.87 2.53 7.83
N ASP A 11 -4.81 3.17 8.31
CA ASP A 11 -4.93 4.20 9.36
C ASP A 11 -5.18 5.59 8.73
N GLU A 12 -4.59 5.86 7.57
CA GLU A 12 -4.71 7.12 6.81
C GLU A 12 -5.72 7.03 5.65
N ASP A 13 -6.39 5.88 5.47
CA ASP A 13 -7.38 5.55 4.43
C ASP A 13 -6.97 5.99 3.00
N LEU A 14 -5.69 5.82 2.66
CA LEU A 14 -5.21 6.13 1.32
C LEU A 14 -5.71 5.09 0.31
N SER A 15 -6.27 5.59 -0.79
CA SER A 15 -6.53 4.77 -1.97
C SER A 15 -5.24 4.11 -2.49
N TRP A 16 -5.35 3.00 -3.23
CA TRP A 16 -4.17 2.33 -3.81
C TRP A 16 -3.32 3.27 -4.69
N ARG A 17 -3.93 4.21 -5.41
CA ARG A 17 -3.19 5.23 -6.19
C ARG A 17 -2.40 6.18 -5.29
N SER A 18 -3.00 6.58 -4.17
CA SER A 18 -2.36 7.44 -3.17
C SER A 18 -1.20 6.72 -2.46
N VAL A 19 -1.38 5.44 -2.13
CA VAL A 19 -0.29 4.57 -1.61
C VAL A 19 0.87 4.49 -2.61
N ALA A 20 0.58 4.25 -3.89
CA ALA A 20 1.60 4.21 -4.94
C ALA A 20 2.38 5.54 -5.03
N ARG A 21 1.66 6.67 -5.01
CA ARG A 21 2.28 8.00 -5.04
C ARG A 21 3.15 8.25 -3.81
N ALA A 22 2.67 7.90 -2.62
CA ALA A 22 3.42 8.04 -1.37
C ALA A 22 4.68 7.15 -1.37
N ALA A 23 4.57 5.91 -1.83
CA ALA A 23 5.69 4.99 -1.98
C ALA A 23 6.71 5.50 -3.01
N THR A 24 6.24 6.06 -4.12
CA THR A 24 7.11 6.70 -5.13
C THR A 24 7.84 7.90 -4.54
N GLY A 25 7.13 8.79 -3.83
CA GLY A 25 7.75 9.96 -3.22
C GLY A 25 8.75 9.61 -2.12
N LEU A 26 8.48 8.56 -1.34
CA LEU A 26 9.34 8.16 -0.22
C LEU A 26 10.52 7.26 -0.62
N TRP A 27 10.32 6.35 -1.58
CA TRP A 27 11.31 5.33 -1.95
C TRP A 27 11.80 5.44 -3.41
N GLY A 28 11.34 6.43 -4.16
CA GLY A 28 11.84 6.73 -5.50
C GLY A 28 11.41 5.74 -6.58
N SER A 29 10.28 5.04 -6.41
CA SER A 29 9.83 4.07 -7.43
C SER A 29 9.35 4.75 -8.71
N GLY A 30 9.78 4.28 -9.90
CA GLY A 30 9.36 4.84 -11.19
C GLY A 30 7.88 4.64 -11.56
N TRP A 31 7.09 4.02 -10.68
CA TRP A 31 5.69 3.66 -10.92
C TRP A 31 4.68 4.78 -10.62
N GLY A 32 5.11 5.89 -10.01
CA GLY A 32 4.25 7.05 -9.77
C GLY A 32 3.00 6.71 -8.95
N SER A 33 1.83 7.14 -9.42
CA SER A 33 0.52 6.87 -8.82
C SER A 33 -0.18 5.64 -9.41
N ASN A 34 0.56 4.70 -10.01
CA ASN A 34 -0.01 3.52 -10.66
C ASN A 34 -0.79 2.66 -9.65
N GLN A 35 -2.08 2.47 -9.92
CA GLN A 35 -3.00 1.75 -9.03
C GLN A 35 -2.62 0.27 -8.84
N ILE A 36 -2.16 -0.40 -9.90
CA ILE A 36 -1.76 -1.81 -9.85
C ILE A 36 -0.55 -1.95 -8.94
N TYR A 37 0.42 -1.03 -9.06
CA TYR A 37 1.58 -0.99 -8.18
C TYR A 37 1.17 -0.74 -6.72
N GLY A 38 0.28 0.22 -6.47
CA GLY A 38 -0.24 0.49 -5.14
C GLY A 38 -0.97 -0.70 -4.50
N ARG A 39 -1.79 -1.41 -5.28
CA ARG A 39 -2.43 -2.64 -4.82
C ARG A 39 -1.40 -3.73 -4.52
N ALA A 40 -0.40 -3.92 -5.39
CA ALA A 40 0.66 -4.89 -5.18
C ALA A 40 1.45 -4.61 -3.89
N LEU A 41 1.73 -3.34 -3.60
CA LEU A 41 2.35 -2.93 -2.32
C LEU A 41 1.48 -3.30 -1.13
N CYS A 42 0.16 -3.03 -1.17
CA CYS A 42 -0.77 -3.37 -0.10
C CYS A 42 -0.82 -4.89 0.12
N VAL A 43 -0.95 -5.68 -0.95
CA VAL A 43 -0.97 -7.15 -0.88
C VAL A 43 0.34 -7.70 -0.29
N ALA A 44 1.49 -7.17 -0.73
CA ALA A 44 2.78 -7.60 -0.20
C ALA A 44 2.94 -7.23 1.28
N ALA A 45 2.44 -6.05 1.68
CA ALA A 45 2.47 -5.59 3.06
C ALA A 45 1.59 -6.46 3.97
N ALA A 46 0.33 -6.72 3.58
CA ALA A 46 -0.59 -7.58 4.33
C ALA A 46 0.00 -8.98 4.54
N LYS A 47 0.47 -9.62 3.46
CA LYS A 47 1.12 -10.95 3.53
C LYS A 47 2.33 -10.96 4.46
N LYS A 48 3.15 -9.89 4.44
CA LYS A 48 4.32 -9.77 5.31
C LYS A 48 3.95 -9.58 6.79
N LEU A 49 2.78 -9.00 7.07
CA LEU A 49 2.25 -8.80 8.41
C LEU A 49 1.37 -9.98 8.89
N GLY A 50 1.14 -11.00 8.04
CA GLY A 50 0.27 -12.12 8.37
C GLY A 50 -1.22 -11.78 8.31
N GLU A 51 -1.59 -10.70 7.61
CA GLU A 51 -2.96 -10.23 7.45
C GLU A 51 -3.53 -10.62 6.07
N ASP A 52 -4.85 -10.69 5.98
CA ASP A 52 -5.57 -10.95 4.72
C ASP A 52 -5.80 -9.64 3.94
N PRO A 53 -5.21 -9.46 2.74
CA PRO A 53 -5.36 -8.25 1.95
C PRO A 53 -6.74 -8.05 1.30
N ASP A 54 -7.57 -9.09 1.21
CA ASP A 54 -8.89 -9.01 0.56
C ASP A 54 -10.03 -8.79 1.58
N ARG A 55 -9.69 -8.70 2.88
CA ARG A 55 -10.62 -8.43 3.99
C ARG A 55 -10.32 -7.09 4.63
N GLU A 56 -11.26 -6.60 5.44
CA GLU A 56 -10.97 -5.51 6.37
C GLU A 56 -9.73 -5.86 7.21
N PRO A 57 -8.82 -4.90 7.43
CA PRO A 57 -8.97 -3.47 7.16
C PRO A 57 -8.45 -3.01 5.78
N TRP A 58 -8.04 -3.91 4.89
CA TRP A 58 -7.37 -3.57 3.63
C TRP A 58 -8.32 -3.27 2.45
N ASN A 59 -9.52 -3.84 2.49
CA ASN A 59 -10.53 -3.74 1.43
C ASN A 59 -11.65 -2.78 1.83
#